data_AF-A0A9X9G0L1-F1
#
_entry.id   AF-A0A9X9G0L1-F1
#
_cell.length_a   1.000
_cell.length_b   1.000
_cell.length_c   1.000
_cell.angle_alpha   90.00
_cell.angle_beta   90.00
_cell.angle_gamma   90.00
#
_symmetry.space_group_name_H-M   'P 1'
#
loop_
_entity.id
_entity.type
_entity.pdbx_description
1 polymer ?
#
loop_
_entity_poly.entity_id
_entity_poly.type
_entity_poly.pdbx_seq_one_letter_code
_entity_poly.pdbx_strand_id
1 'polypeptide(L)'
;MMNNMKNFTLAAPETAEQKRLAASHGVLFLKSDAGEDWYECQKSFRPETVKLMYDKDGIIRSITAKPNAEGHYDVSGFFPENMSVAEVENLPEGADINGRWIFDGENIIPRSYSTQELRQQAANKKQELIKQSSLQIETLNDATDLGMASEEELRLLTRWKTYRVLLNRVDPEAAPDIDWPQPPQ
;
A
#
# COMPACT_ATOMS: atom_id res chain seq x y z
N MET A 1 -7.29 12.91 -24.55
CA MET A 1 -6.76 13.21 -23.21
C MET A 1 -7.24 12.11 -22.30
N MET A 2 -6.41 11.63 -21.38
CA MET A 2 -6.80 10.56 -20.45
C MET A 2 -7.74 11.09 -19.38
N ASN A 3 -8.68 10.26 -18.94
CA ASN A 3 -9.63 10.68 -17.91
C ASN A 3 -8.92 10.86 -16.56
N ASN A 4 -9.26 11.93 -15.85
CA ASN A 4 -8.77 12.19 -14.50
C ASN A 4 -9.86 12.89 -13.70
N MET A 5 -10.71 12.10 -13.04
CA MET A 5 -11.88 12.56 -12.31
C MET A 5 -11.52 12.69 -10.83
N LYS A 6 -11.83 13.84 -10.24
CA LYS A 6 -11.35 14.21 -8.91
C LYS A 6 -12.42 14.05 -7.84
N ASN A 7 -11.99 13.55 -6.69
CA ASN A 7 -12.67 13.62 -5.39
C ASN A 7 -14.13 13.17 -5.44
N PHE A 8 -14.36 11.88 -5.66
CA PHE A 8 -15.70 11.31 -5.54
C PHE A 8 -16.16 11.32 -4.08
N THR A 9 -17.37 11.82 -3.83
CA THR A 9 -18.00 11.84 -2.50
C THR A 9 -19.40 11.26 -2.56
N LEU A 10 -19.91 10.77 -1.42
CA LEU A 10 -21.27 10.22 -1.34
C LEU A 10 -22.30 11.29 -1.73
N ALA A 11 -23.19 10.92 -2.65
CA ALA A 11 -24.26 11.75 -3.14
C ALA A 11 -25.62 11.12 -2.85
N ALA A 12 -26.63 11.95 -2.62
CA ALA A 12 -28.01 11.50 -2.55
C ALA A 12 -28.49 11.04 -3.93
N PRO A 13 -29.36 10.03 -4.03
CA PRO A 13 -29.93 9.60 -5.30
C PRO A 13 -30.85 10.68 -5.88
N GLU A 14 -30.64 11.05 -7.14
CA GLU A 14 -31.36 12.15 -7.79
C GLU A 14 -32.49 11.63 -8.67
N THR A 15 -32.21 10.61 -9.48
CA THR A 15 -33.20 10.05 -10.42
C THR A 15 -34.15 9.07 -9.75
N ALA A 16 -35.31 8.82 -10.36
CA ALA A 16 -36.27 7.83 -9.86
C ALA A 16 -35.66 6.42 -9.79
N GLU A 17 -34.80 6.08 -10.75
CA GLU A 17 -34.06 4.82 -10.78
C GLU A 17 -33.03 4.74 -9.65
N GLN A 18 -32.22 5.78 -9.44
CA GLN A 18 -31.26 5.80 -8.34
C GLN A 18 -31.97 5.68 -6.98
N LYS A 19 -33.10 6.38 -6.80
CA LYS A 19 -33.92 6.29 -5.57
C LYS A 19 -34.45 4.88 -5.36
N ARG A 20 -34.92 4.22 -6.44
CA ARG A 20 -35.36 2.83 -6.40
C ARG A 20 -34.20 1.92 -6.01
N LEU A 21 -33.05 2.03 -6.68
CA LEU A 21 -31.86 1.20 -6.42
C LEU A 21 -31.34 1.37 -4.99
N ALA A 22 -31.27 2.60 -4.48
CA ALA A 22 -30.93 2.89 -3.09
C ALA A 22 -31.90 2.19 -2.12
N ALA A 23 -33.21 2.36 -2.34
CA ALA A 23 -34.24 1.81 -1.45
C ALA A 23 -34.34 0.27 -1.51
N SER A 24 -34.09 -0.33 -2.68
CA SER A 24 -34.31 -1.77 -2.89
C SER A 24 -33.06 -2.62 -2.71
N HIS A 25 -31.88 -2.07 -2.97
CA HIS A 25 -30.62 -2.81 -2.98
C HIS A 25 -29.51 -2.15 -2.14
N GLY A 26 -29.80 -1.01 -1.49
CA GLY A 26 -28.81 -0.30 -0.68
C GLY A 26 -27.68 0.34 -1.48
N VAL A 27 -27.89 0.59 -2.78
CA VAL A 27 -26.88 1.18 -3.66
C VAL A 27 -26.53 2.59 -3.19
N LEU A 28 -25.23 2.84 -3.01
CA LEU A 28 -24.67 4.16 -2.73
C LEU A 28 -24.26 4.82 -4.03
N PHE A 29 -24.41 6.14 -4.11
CA PHE A 29 -24.04 6.93 -5.29
C PHE A 29 -22.88 7.86 -4.97
N LEU A 30 -22.02 8.08 -5.96
CA LEU A 30 -20.81 8.88 -5.81
C LEU A 30 -20.77 9.94 -6.92
N LYS A 31 -20.37 11.17 -6.57
CA LYS A 31 -20.16 12.26 -7.52
C LYS A 31 -18.77 12.86 -7.39
N SER A 32 -18.14 13.15 -8.54
CA SER A 32 -16.88 13.89 -8.61
C SER A 32 -17.08 15.35 -8.20
N ASP A 33 -15.98 16.10 -8.00
CA ASP A 33 -16.02 17.56 -7.80
C ASP A 33 -16.69 18.31 -8.96
N ALA A 34 -16.64 17.75 -10.17
CA ALA A 34 -17.33 18.29 -11.35
C ALA A 34 -18.83 17.92 -11.40
N GLY A 35 -19.32 17.14 -10.42
CA GLY A 35 -20.70 16.69 -10.32
C GLY A 35 -21.03 15.45 -11.16
N GLU A 36 -20.02 14.75 -11.68
CA GLU A 36 -20.20 13.59 -12.55
C GLU A 36 -20.53 12.33 -11.73
N ASP A 37 -21.53 11.56 -12.15
CA ASP A 37 -21.89 10.30 -11.50
C ASP A 37 -20.85 9.21 -11.78
N TRP A 38 -20.34 8.57 -10.72
CA TRP A 38 -19.31 7.54 -10.84
C TRP A 38 -19.69 6.40 -11.78
N TYR A 39 -20.93 5.90 -11.71
CA TYR A 39 -21.35 4.75 -12.50
C TYR A 39 -21.52 5.10 -13.99
N GLU A 40 -21.85 6.36 -14.29
CA GLU A 40 -21.82 6.86 -15.66
C GLU A 40 -20.39 7.09 -16.15
N CYS A 41 -19.51 7.58 -15.29
CA CYS A 41 -18.10 7.81 -15.60
C CYS A 41 -17.38 6.53 -16.04
N GLN A 42 -17.74 5.35 -15.51
CA GLN A 42 -17.13 4.07 -15.88
C GLN A 42 -17.15 3.81 -17.39
N LYS A 43 -18.20 4.28 -18.08
CA LYS A 43 -18.39 4.10 -19.54
C LYS A 43 -17.44 4.93 -20.38
N SER A 44 -16.84 5.97 -19.80
CA SER A 44 -15.94 6.89 -20.50
C SER A 44 -14.49 6.41 -20.55
N PHE A 45 -14.12 5.40 -19.74
CA PHE A 45 -12.76 4.86 -19.71
C PHE A 45 -12.53 3.90 -20.88
N ARG A 46 -11.33 3.95 -21.47
CA ARG A 46 -10.94 3.04 -22.54
C ARG A 46 -10.75 1.63 -21.98
N PRO A 47 -11.11 0.56 -22.69
CA PRO A 47 -10.93 -0.81 -22.19
C PRO A 47 -9.47 -1.16 -21.90
N GLU A 48 -8.53 -0.70 -22.73
CA GLU A 48 -7.14 -1.17 -22.78
C GLU A 48 -6.18 -0.39 -21.88
N THR A 49 -6.67 0.60 -21.12
CA THR A 49 -5.89 1.44 -20.21
C THR A 49 -5.92 0.95 -18.79
N VAL A 50 -4.86 1.24 -18.04
CA VAL A 50 -4.86 1.04 -16.59
C VAL A 50 -5.60 2.20 -15.91
N LYS A 51 -6.38 1.90 -14.87
CA LYS A 51 -7.04 2.89 -14.03
C LYS A 51 -6.43 2.85 -12.64
N LEU A 52 -6.20 4.03 -12.09
CA LEU A 52 -5.66 4.27 -10.77
C LEU A 52 -6.75 4.87 -9.90
N MET A 53 -6.88 4.38 -8.66
CA MET A 53 -7.62 5.07 -7.61
C MET A 53 -6.61 5.62 -6.61
N TYR A 54 -6.66 6.92 -6.33
CA TYR A 54 -5.69 7.59 -5.47
C TYR A 54 -6.37 8.56 -4.51
N ASP A 55 -5.76 8.76 -3.34
CA ASP A 55 -6.28 9.66 -2.30
C ASP A 55 -5.90 11.13 -2.54
N LYS A 56 -6.35 12.01 -1.65
CA LYS A 56 -6.10 13.46 -1.71
C LYS A 56 -4.61 13.84 -1.74
N ASP A 57 -3.71 12.98 -1.27
CA ASP A 57 -2.26 13.21 -1.24
C ASP A 57 -1.58 12.60 -2.48
N GLY A 58 -2.37 12.13 -3.45
CA GLY A 58 -1.90 11.50 -4.68
C GLY A 58 -1.54 10.02 -4.50
N ILE A 59 -1.62 9.46 -3.30
CA ILE A 59 -1.15 8.10 -3.01
C ILE A 59 -2.07 7.10 -3.68
N ILE A 60 -1.48 6.21 -4.49
CA ILE A 60 -2.22 5.17 -5.20
C ILE A 60 -2.69 4.11 -4.21
N ARG A 61 -4.00 3.86 -4.20
CA ARG A 61 -4.71 2.93 -3.30
C ARG A 61 -5.27 1.71 -4.02
N SER A 62 -5.56 1.84 -5.31
CA SER A 62 -5.97 0.70 -6.14
C SER A 62 -5.55 0.90 -7.59
N ILE A 63 -5.35 -0.23 -8.29
CA ILE A 63 -4.96 -0.28 -9.69
C ILE A 63 -5.72 -1.43 -10.35
N THR A 64 -6.23 -1.21 -11.56
CA THR A 64 -6.66 -2.30 -12.43
C THR A 64 -5.42 -3.02 -12.99
N ALA A 65 -4.70 -3.79 -12.17
CA ALA A 65 -3.35 -4.23 -12.51
C ALA A 65 -3.29 -5.34 -13.58
N LYS A 66 -4.41 -6.01 -13.84
CA LYS A 66 -4.50 -7.09 -14.82
C LYS A 66 -5.74 -6.92 -15.68
N PRO A 67 -5.61 -7.07 -17.01
CA PRO A 67 -6.77 -7.14 -17.86
C PRO A 67 -7.51 -8.47 -17.66
N ASN A 68 -8.78 -8.49 -18.04
CA ASN A 68 -9.56 -9.71 -18.18
C ASN A 68 -9.11 -10.54 -19.41
N ALA A 69 -9.79 -11.64 -19.70
CA ALA A 69 -9.46 -12.52 -20.83
C ALA A 69 -9.54 -11.83 -22.21
N GLU A 70 -10.24 -10.71 -22.31
CA GLU A 70 -10.40 -9.91 -23.54
C GLU A 70 -9.35 -8.79 -23.64
N GLY A 71 -8.46 -8.64 -22.66
CA GLY A 71 -7.49 -7.55 -22.62
C GLY A 71 -8.03 -6.26 -21.98
N HIS A 72 -9.23 -6.28 -21.40
CA HIS A 72 -9.84 -5.09 -20.80
C HIS A 72 -9.53 -4.96 -19.31
N TYR A 73 -9.14 -3.76 -18.91
CA TYR A 73 -8.96 -3.36 -17.52
C TYR A 73 -10.27 -2.83 -16.94
N ASP A 74 -10.86 -3.62 -16.07
CA ASP A 74 -12.17 -3.36 -15.50
C ASP A 74 -12.10 -2.38 -14.31
N VAL A 75 -12.70 -1.20 -14.50
CA VAL A 75 -12.78 -0.14 -13.49
C VAL A 75 -13.97 -0.34 -12.54
N SER A 76 -14.92 -1.21 -12.86
CA SER A 76 -16.17 -1.39 -12.09
C SER A 76 -15.95 -1.91 -10.67
N GLY A 77 -14.79 -2.53 -10.41
CA GLY A 77 -14.37 -2.93 -9.07
C GLY A 77 -13.99 -1.77 -8.14
N PHE A 78 -13.91 -0.54 -8.63
CA PHE A 78 -13.61 0.63 -7.79
C PHE A 78 -14.86 1.21 -7.13
N PHE A 79 -14.69 1.62 -5.88
CA PHE A 79 -15.63 2.44 -5.12
C PHE A 79 -14.88 3.66 -4.58
N PRO A 80 -14.74 4.74 -5.38
CA PRO A 80 -13.79 5.82 -5.10
C PRO A 80 -14.27 6.84 -4.05
N GLU A 81 -14.95 6.41 -2.99
CA GLU A 81 -15.36 7.34 -1.91
C GLU A 81 -14.13 8.04 -1.30
N ASN A 82 -14.16 9.37 -1.28
CA ASN A 82 -13.07 10.27 -0.87
C ASN A 82 -11.76 10.08 -1.66
N MET A 83 -11.87 9.57 -2.89
CA MET A 83 -10.74 9.30 -3.77
C MET A 83 -11.00 9.85 -5.18
N SER A 84 -9.93 9.92 -5.96
CA SER A 84 -9.95 10.29 -7.37
C SER A 84 -9.63 9.07 -8.23
N VAL A 85 -10.06 9.10 -9.50
CA VAL A 85 -9.78 8.03 -10.47
C VAL A 85 -9.14 8.61 -11.72
N ALA A 86 -7.97 8.10 -12.08
CA ALA A 86 -7.25 8.49 -13.29
C ALA A 86 -7.02 7.30 -14.21
N GLU A 87 -6.93 7.59 -15.50
CA GLU A 87 -6.58 6.68 -16.57
C GLU A 87 -5.13 6.91 -17.01
N VAL A 88 -4.38 5.84 -17.22
CA VAL A 88 -2.99 5.88 -17.68
C VAL A 88 -2.72 4.79 -18.73
N GLU A 89 -1.71 5.00 -19.58
CA GLU A 89 -1.36 4.03 -20.63
C GLU A 89 -0.73 2.78 -20.01
N ASN A 90 0.23 2.97 -19.10
CA ASN A 90 1.04 1.89 -18.53
C ASN A 90 1.43 2.22 -17.09
N LEU A 91 1.83 1.19 -16.36
CA LEU A 91 2.42 1.30 -15.02
C LEU A 91 3.95 1.31 -15.10
N PRO A 92 4.64 2.11 -14.27
CA PRO A 92 6.06 1.95 -14.03
C PRO A 92 6.39 0.55 -13.49
N GLU A 93 7.61 0.07 -13.75
CA GLU A 93 8.10 -1.17 -13.16
C GLU A 93 8.10 -1.06 -11.63
N GLY A 94 7.53 -2.07 -10.96
CA GLY A 94 7.44 -2.10 -9.49
C GLY A 94 6.34 -1.22 -8.90
N ALA A 95 5.50 -0.57 -9.72
CA ALA A 95 4.30 0.13 -9.27
C ALA A 95 3.38 -0.81 -8.47
N ASP A 96 2.95 -0.37 -7.30
CA ASP A 96 2.07 -1.13 -6.42
C ASP A 96 1.10 -0.22 -5.66
N ILE A 97 0.26 -0.84 -4.83
CA ILE A 97 -0.75 -0.19 -4.00
C ILE A 97 -0.33 -0.09 -2.52
N ASN A 98 0.94 -0.31 -2.21
CA ASN A 98 1.44 -0.33 -0.82
C ASN A 98 1.75 1.08 -0.27
N GLY A 99 1.26 2.13 -0.92
CA GLY A 99 1.48 3.52 -0.53
C GLY A 99 2.88 4.06 -0.85
N ARG A 100 3.62 3.38 -1.75
CA ARG A 100 4.96 3.75 -2.21
C ARG A 100 4.95 4.60 -3.48
N TRP A 101 3.80 4.72 -4.12
CA TRP A 101 3.63 5.39 -5.40
C TRP A 101 2.54 6.44 -5.29
N ILE A 102 2.79 7.59 -5.93
CA ILE A 102 1.82 8.67 -6.08
C ILE A 102 1.53 8.90 -7.55
N PHE A 103 0.32 9.38 -7.83
CA PHE A 103 -0.05 9.98 -9.10
C PHE A 103 -0.08 11.49 -8.92
N ASP A 104 0.80 12.22 -9.61
CA ASP A 104 0.94 13.69 -9.48
C ASP A 104 -0.07 14.48 -10.34
N GLY A 105 -0.96 13.77 -11.05
CA GLY A 105 -1.90 14.33 -12.00
C GLY A 105 -1.58 13.98 -13.45
N GLU A 106 -0.32 13.62 -13.73
CA GLU A 106 0.17 13.25 -15.05
C GLU A 106 0.95 11.93 -15.04
N ASN A 107 1.80 11.74 -14.03
CA ASN A 107 2.76 10.65 -13.92
C ASN A 107 2.57 9.85 -12.64
N ILE A 108 2.92 8.56 -12.70
CA ILE A 108 3.07 7.70 -11.54
C ILE A 108 4.55 7.74 -11.12
N ILE A 109 4.82 8.27 -9.94
CA ILE A 109 6.19 8.45 -9.43
C ILE A 109 6.35 7.85 -8.03
N PRO A 110 7.57 7.44 -7.65
CA PRO A 110 7.84 7.03 -6.28
C PRO A 110 7.48 8.14 -5.30
N ARG A 111 6.83 7.77 -4.21
CA ARG A 111 6.45 8.70 -3.16
C ARG A 111 7.70 9.27 -2.49
N SER A 112 7.76 10.59 -2.43
CA SER A 112 8.72 11.28 -1.56
C SER A 112 8.16 11.34 -0.14
N TYR A 113 8.94 10.89 0.84
CA TYR A 113 8.53 10.86 2.24
C TYR A 113 9.10 12.07 2.98
N SER A 114 8.32 12.59 3.93
CA SER A 114 8.84 13.59 4.87
C SER A 114 9.88 12.97 5.80
N THR A 115 10.75 13.79 6.38
CA THR A 115 11.73 13.34 7.40
C THR A 115 11.03 12.61 8.55
N GLN A 116 9.88 13.09 9.01
CA GLN A 116 9.12 12.45 10.08
C GLN A 116 8.62 11.06 9.68
N GLU A 117 8.12 10.89 8.47
CA GLU A 117 7.66 9.59 7.97
C GLU A 117 8.82 8.62 7.81
N LEU A 118 9.98 9.07 7.31
CA LEU A 118 11.18 8.25 7.20
C LEU A 118 11.63 7.74 8.58
N ARG A 119 11.62 8.60 9.60
CA ARG A 119 11.94 8.22 10.98
C ARG A 119 10.93 7.23 11.55
N GLN A 120 9.64 7.44 11.29
CA GLN A 120 8.60 6.50 11.73
C GLN A 120 8.74 5.14 11.04
N GLN A 121 9.06 5.11 9.75
CA GLN A 121 9.34 3.87 9.01
C GLN A 121 10.57 3.16 9.57
N ALA A 122 11.64 3.90 9.88
CA ALA A 122 12.82 3.35 10.52
C ALA A 122 12.50 2.77 11.91
N ALA A 123 11.69 3.46 12.72
CA ALA A 123 11.25 2.95 14.02
C ALA A 123 10.44 1.65 13.89
N ASN A 124 9.50 1.60 12.94
CA ASN A 124 8.69 0.40 12.67
C ASN A 124 9.58 -0.75 12.19
N LYS A 125 10.54 -0.49 11.28
CA LYS A 125 11.51 -1.48 10.80
C LYS A 125 12.37 -2.02 11.94
N LYS A 126 12.87 -1.16 12.82
CA LYS A 126 13.62 -1.56 14.02
C LYS A 126 12.80 -2.51 14.89
N GLN A 127 11.54 -2.16 15.17
CA GLN A 127 10.65 -2.98 15.98
C GLN A 127 10.41 -4.35 15.36
N GLU A 128 10.14 -4.40 14.05
CA GLU A 128 9.89 -5.67 13.34
C GLU A 128 11.15 -6.56 13.36
N LEU A 129 12.33 -6.01 13.06
CA LEU A 129 13.58 -6.77 13.11
C LEU A 129 13.89 -7.29 14.53
N ILE A 130 13.62 -6.49 15.57
CA ILE A 130 13.76 -6.94 16.96
C ILE A 130 12.80 -8.08 17.27
N LYS A 131 11.54 -8.00 16.83
CA LYS A 131 10.54 -9.06 17.00
C LYS A 131 11.00 -10.35 16.32
N GLN A 132 11.41 -10.28 15.05
CA GLN A 132 11.90 -11.43 14.30
C GLN A 132 13.14 -12.05 14.96
N SER A 133 14.12 -11.24 15.37
CA SER A 133 15.30 -11.74 16.08
C SER A 133 14.96 -12.39 17.42
N SER A 134 13.92 -11.91 18.12
CA SER A 134 13.51 -12.48 19.41
C SER A 134 12.89 -13.87 19.23
N LEU A 135 12.08 -14.08 18.18
CA LEU A 135 11.56 -15.40 17.82
C LEU A 135 12.69 -16.42 17.57
N GLN A 136 13.73 -16.03 16.81
CA GLN A 136 14.89 -16.90 16.57
C GLN A 136 15.66 -17.22 17.86
N ILE A 137 15.83 -16.21 18.73
CA ILE A 137 16.51 -16.38 20.03
C ILE A 137 15.72 -17.29 20.96
N GLU A 138 14.38 -17.18 20.98
CA GLU A 138 13.50 -18.02 21.80
C GLU A 138 13.66 -19.49 21.42
N THR A 139 13.54 -19.84 20.13
CA THR A 139 13.73 -21.22 19.66
C THR A 139 15.11 -21.79 20.02
N LEU A 140 16.17 -21.00 19.89
CA LEU A 140 17.53 -21.42 20.22
C LEU A 140 17.79 -21.50 21.74
N ASN A 141 17.16 -20.65 22.54
CA ASN A 141 17.18 -20.76 24.00
C ASN A 141 16.46 -22.02 24.45
N ASP A 142 15.29 -22.35 23.87
CA ASP A 142 14.56 -23.59 24.20
C ASP A 142 15.44 -24.82 23.96
N ALA A 143 16.14 -24.89 22.82
CA ALA A 143 17.10 -25.95 22.54
C ALA A 143 18.25 -26.00 23.57
N THR A 144 18.72 -24.85 24.02
CA THR A 144 19.76 -24.74 25.05
C THR A 144 19.25 -25.26 26.41
N ASP A 145 18.06 -24.82 26.82
CA ASP A 145 17.44 -25.15 28.09
C ASP A 145 17.05 -26.63 28.18
N LEU A 146 16.66 -27.24 27.05
CA LEU A 146 16.40 -28.67 26.94
C LEU A 146 17.68 -29.53 26.80
N GLY A 147 18.86 -28.91 26.72
CA GLY A 147 20.13 -29.61 26.51
C GLY A 147 20.25 -30.26 25.12
N MET A 148 19.48 -29.77 24.15
CA MET A 148 19.41 -30.28 22.77
C MET A 148 20.26 -29.47 21.79
N ALA A 149 20.73 -28.28 22.19
CA ALA A 149 21.49 -27.39 21.32
C ALA A 149 22.86 -27.97 20.93
N SER A 150 23.13 -27.97 19.64
CA SER A 150 24.45 -28.21 19.04
C SER A 150 25.40 -27.02 19.27
N GLU A 151 26.70 -27.24 19.10
CA GLU A 151 27.69 -26.16 19.17
C GLU A 151 27.41 -25.03 18.15
N GLU A 152 26.88 -25.38 16.98
CA GLU A 152 26.54 -24.38 15.96
C GLU A 152 25.33 -23.55 16.36
N GLU A 153 24.30 -24.16 16.97
CA GLU A 153 23.15 -23.43 17.52
C GLU A 153 23.55 -22.49 18.66
N LEU A 154 24.52 -22.86 19.51
CA LEU A 154 25.05 -21.98 20.55
C LEU A 154 25.79 -20.76 19.96
N ARG A 155 26.56 -20.97 18.88
CA ARG A 155 27.22 -19.87 18.15
C ARG A 155 26.18 -18.99 17.46
N LEU A 156 25.18 -19.58 16.82
CA LEU A 156 24.09 -18.87 16.15
C LEU A 156 23.26 -18.06 17.16
N LEU A 157 22.97 -18.61 18.33
CA LEU A 157 22.29 -17.92 19.43
C LEU A 157 23.07 -16.68 19.88
N THR A 158 24.39 -16.78 20.00
CA THR A 158 25.27 -15.66 20.35
C THR A 158 25.23 -14.58 19.26
N ARG A 159 25.25 -14.98 17.98
CA ARG A 159 25.15 -14.07 16.83
C ARG A 159 23.80 -13.35 16.80
N TRP A 160 22.68 -14.06 17.01
CA TRP A 160 21.35 -13.44 17.08
C TRP A 160 21.20 -12.49 18.27
N LYS A 161 21.69 -12.86 19.46
CA LYS A 161 21.68 -11.96 20.63
C LYS A 161 22.49 -10.69 20.35
N THR A 162 23.65 -10.82 19.72
CA THR A 162 24.47 -9.67 19.29
C THR A 162 23.71 -8.80 18.29
N TYR A 163 23.10 -9.40 17.26
CA TYR A 163 22.30 -8.70 16.26
C TYR A 163 21.14 -7.91 16.89
N ARG A 164 20.37 -8.53 17.81
CA ARG A 164 19.28 -7.84 18.52
C ARG A 164 19.76 -6.66 19.36
N VAL A 165 20.94 -6.78 19.99
CA VAL A 165 21.55 -5.66 20.73
C VAL A 165 21.97 -4.54 19.78
N LEU A 166 22.54 -4.85 18.62
CA LEU A 166 22.88 -3.85 17.60
C LEU A 166 21.63 -3.15 17.08
N LEU A 167 20.55 -3.88 16.78
CA LEU A 167 19.26 -3.30 16.40
C LEU A 167 18.71 -2.35 17.47
N ASN A 168 18.80 -2.71 18.75
CA ASN A 168 18.37 -1.84 19.84
C ASN A 168 19.12 -0.50 19.88
N ARG A 169 20.37 -0.46 19.41
CA ARG A 169 21.20 0.75 19.34
C ARG A 169 20.96 1.60 18.09
N VAL A 170 20.27 1.08 17.07
CA VAL A 170 19.91 1.86 15.88
C VAL A 170 19.04 3.05 16.31
N ASP A 171 19.41 4.24 15.87
CA ASP A 171 18.65 5.46 16.07
C ASP A 171 17.74 5.74 14.85
N PRO A 172 16.41 5.64 14.99
CA PRO A 172 15.48 5.97 13.90
C PRO A 172 15.57 7.43 13.44
N GLU A 173 16.06 8.36 14.28
CA GLU A 173 16.15 9.78 13.94
C GLU A 173 17.18 10.07 12.83
N ALA A 174 18.13 9.15 12.63
CA ALA A 174 19.14 9.22 11.57
C ALA A 174 18.59 8.86 10.17
N ALA A 175 17.31 8.53 10.03
CA ALA A 175 16.72 8.23 8.73
C ALA A 175 16.83 9.41 7.74
N PRO A 176 17.09 9.14 6.44
CA PRO A 176 17.17 7.82 5.80
C PRO A 176 18.54 7.12 5.94
N ASP A 177 19.55 7.81 6.45
CA ASP A 177 20.97 7.39 6.47
C ASP A 177 21.29 6.47 7.66
N ILE A 178 20.64 5.30 7.70
CA ILE A 178 20.84 4.28 8.74
C ILE A 178 21.58 3.07 8.17
N ASP A 179 22.74 2.75 8.75
CA ASP A 179 23.42 1.47 8.52
C ASP A 179 22.75 0.37 9.35
N TRP A 180 21.91 -0.43 8.70
CA TRP A 180 21.18 -1.50 9.37
C TRP A 180 22.13 -2.70 9.59
N PRO A 181 22.23 -3.23 10.83
CA PRO A 181 22.98 -4.45 11.06
C PRO A 181 22.39 -5.56 10.19
N GLN A 182 23.23 -6.51 9.77
CA GLN A 182 22.80 -7.63 8.95
C GLN A 182 22.41 -8.82 9.82
N PRO A 183 21.32 -9.54 9.49
CA PRO A 183 20.95 -10.75 10.22
C PRO A 183 22.04 -11.81 10.06
N PRO A 184 22.29 -12.64 11.10
CA PRO A 184 23.22 -13.75 10.99
C PRO A 184 22.69 -14.84 10.06
N GLN A 185 23.61 -15.54 9.40
CA GLN A 185 23.35 -16.76 8.62
C GLN A 185 23.50 -18.01 9.48
#